data_AF-Q5BRT7-F1
#
_entry.id   AF-Q5BRT7-F1
#
_cell.length_a   1.000
_cell.length_b   1.000
_cell.length_c   1.000
_cell.angle_alpha   90.00
_cell.angle_beta   90.00
_cell.angle_gamma   90.00
#
_symmetry.space_group_name_H-M   'P 1'
#
loop_
_entity.id
_entity.type
_entity.pdbx_description
1 polymer ?
#
loop_
_entity_poly.entity_id
_entity_poly.type
_entity_poly.pdbx_seq_one_letter_code
_entity_poly.pdbx_strand_id
1 'polypeptide(L)' 'VEEQQVDKPIQPKIGIIYPPPEVRNIVDKTASFVARNGPDFESRIRQNEISNPKFNFLNPADPYHAYYQHKVREFC' A
#
# COMPACT_ATOMS: atom_id res chain seq x y z
N VAL A 1 5.96 3.86 -34.28
CA VAL A 1 7.17 3.38 -33.58
C VAL A 1 6.74 2.90 -32.21
N GLU A 2 6.74 1.58 -32.07
CA GLU A 2 6.51 0.76 -30.87
C GLU A 2 7.41 1.22 -29.70
N GLU A 3 6.82 1.40 -28.52
CA GLU A 3 6.90 0.50 -27.34
C GLU A 3 7.98 0.90 -26.35
N GLN A 4 7.55 1.28 -25.14
CA GLN A 4 7.97 0.61 -23.90
C GLN A 4 7.07 1.09 -22.77
N GLN A 5 5.85 0.55 -22.75
CA GLN A 5 5.08 0.43 -21.53
C GLN A 5 5.77 -0.67 -20.72
N VAL A 6 6.74 -0.27 -19.87
CA VAL A 6 7.41 -1.16 -18.94
C VAL A 6 6.34 -1.86 -18.11
N ASP A 7 6.27 -3.17 -18.29
CA ASP A 7 5.51 -4.14 -17.51
C ASP A 7 5.54 -3.78 -16.03
N LYS A 8 4.51 -3.09 -15.55
CA LYS A 8 4.20 -3.11 -14.12
C LYS A 8 3.44 -4.40 -13.93
N PRO A 9 3.95 -5.36 -13.13
CA PRO A 9 3.31 -6.64 -12.96
C PRO A 9 1.85 -6.37 -12.60
N ILE A 10 0.95 -6.96 -13.39
CA ILE A 10 -0.49 -6.82 -13.27
C ILE A 10 -0.85 -7.43 -11.92
N GLN A 11 -0.78 -6.60 -10.88
CA GLN A 11 -1.06 -7.04 -9.52
C GLN A 11 -2.48 -7.60 -9.55
N PRO A 12 -2.72 -8.82 -9.04
CA PRO A 12 -3.99 -9.46 -9.16
C PRO A 12 -5.05 -8.53 -8.60
N LYS A 13 -5.94 -8.07 -9.46
CA LYS A 13 -7.21 -7.39 -9.13
C LYS A 13 -8.17 -8.42 -8.52
N ILE A 14 -7.69 -9.13 -7.51
CA ILE A 14 -8.44 -10.03 -6.65
C ILE A 14 -9.04 -9.10 -5.58
N GLY A 15 -10.37 -9.12 -5.48
CA GLY A 15 -11.20 -8.08 -4.86
C GLY A 15 -10.55 -7.39 -3.66
N ILE A 16 -10.40 -6.07 -3.77
CA ILE A 16 -9.90 -5.24 -2.67
C ILE A 16 -10.76 -5.48 -1.44
N ILE A 17 -10.18 -6.09 -0.42
CA ILE A 17 -10.86 -6.31 0.86
C ILE A 17 -10.82 -5.00 1.61
N TYR A 18 -12.00 -4.47 1.95
CA TYR A 18 -12.10 -3.23 2.72
C TYR A 18 -11.80 -3.51 4.19
N PRO A 19 -10.72 -2.94 4.75
CA PRO A 19 -10.43 -3.09 6.16
C PRO A 19 -11.47 -2.37 7.02
N PRO A 20 -11.61 -2.75 8.31
CA PRO A 20 -12.46 -2.03 9.26
C PRO A 20 -12.08 -0.55 9.36
N PRO A 21 -13.00 0.33 9.78
CA PRO A 21 -12.80 1.79 9.75
C PRO A 21 -11.56 2.25 10.53
N GLU A 22 -11.17 1.56 11.60
CA GLU A 22 -9.94 1.88 12.33
C GLU A 22 -8.68 1.66 11.47
N VAL A 23 -8.54 0.48 10.87
CA VAL A 23 -7.40 0.15 9.99
C VAL A 23 -7.45 1.00 8.72
N ARG A 24 -8.63 1.24 8.16
CA ARG A 24 -8.80 2.09 6.98
C ARG A 24 -8.21 3.48 7.17
N ASN A 25 -8.46 4.11 8.33
CA ASN A 25 -7.90 5.43 8.64
C ASN A 25 -6.36 5.42 8.71
N ILE A 26 -5.78 4.35 9.24
CA ILE A 26 -4.31 4.19 9.31
C ILE A 26 -3.76 4.02 7.90
N VAL A 27 -4.36 3.13 7.10
CA VAL A 27 -3.98 2.87 5.72
C VAL A 27 -4.02 4.15 4.89
N ASP A 28 -5.10 4.93 4.97
CA ASP A 28 -5.28 6.17 4.19
C ASP A 28 -4.22 7.21 4.56
N LYS A 29 -3.95 7.40 5.86
CA LYS A 29 -2.88 8.27 6.33
C LYS A 29 -1.52 7.80 5.83
N THR A 30 -1.17 6.54 6.06
CA THR A 30 0.12 5.98 5.64
C THR A 30 0.29 6.08 4.12
N ALA A 31 -0.77 5.81 3.35
CA ALA A 31 -0.75 5.93 1.90
C ALA A 31 -0.47 7.36 1.44
N SER A 32 -1.12 8.36 2.04
CA SER A 32 -0.85 9.78 1.74
C SER A 32 0.59 10.18 2.09
N PHE A 33 1.12 9.70 3.22
CA PHE A 33 2.51 9.95 3.60
C PHE A 33 3.50 9.31 2.63
N VAL A 34 3.29 8.04 2.26
CA VAL A 34 4.17 7.32 1.34
C VAL A 34 4.09 7.90 -0.07
N ALA A 35 2.90 8.29 -0.54
CA ALA A 35 2.74 8.94 -1.84
C ALA A 35 3.52 10.26 -1.94
N ARG A 36 3.58 11.04 -0.86
CA ARG A 36 4.28 12.34 -0.82
C ARG A 36 5.78 12.24 -0.54
N ASN A 37 6.20 11.31 0.32
CA ASN A 37 7.60 11.16 0.75
C ASN A 37 8.36 10.09 -0.05
N GLY A 38 7.65 9.25 -0.79
CA GLY A 38 8.19 8.15 -1.56
C GLY A 38 8.28 6.82 -0.78
N PRO A 39 8.71 5.75 -1.48
CA PRO A 39 8.74 4.39 -0.96
C PRO A 39 9.77 4.16 0.16
N ASP A 40 10.76 5.03 0.33
CA ASP A 40 11.72 4.93 1.46
C ASP A 40 10.99 5.01 2.80
N PHE A 41 9.97 5.87 2.88
CA PHE A 41 9.16 6.05 4.08
C PHE A 41 8.33 4.80 4.40
N GLU A 42 7.82 4.11 3.37
CA GLU A 42 7.10 2.83 3.54
C GLU A 42 7.99 1.79 4.23
N SER A 43 9.23 1.65 3.75
CA SER A 43 10.20 0.70 4.30
C SER A 43 10.52 1.00 5.77
N ARG A 44 10.67 2.29 6.12
CA ARG A 44 10.88 2.72 7.51
C ARG A 44 9.69 2.39 8.40
N ILE A 45 8.46 2.69 7.98
CA ILE A 45 7.27 2.36 8.78
C ILE A 45 7.17 0.85 8.94
N ARG A 46 7.36 0.09 7.87
CA ARG A 46 7.31 -1.36 7.90
C ARG A 46 8.32 -1.96 8.88
N GLN A 47 9.52 -1.40 8.98
CA GLN A 47 10.52 -1.84 9.95
C GLN A 47 10.18 -1.43 11.39
N ASN A 48 9.73 -0.20 11.62
CA ASN A 48 9.37 0.29 12.96
C ASN A 48 8.13 -0.41 13.52
N GLU A 49 7.13 -0.65 12.67
CA GLU A 49 5.82 -1.19 13.05
C GLU A 49 5.67 -2.68 12.70
N ILE A 50 6.77 -3.40 12.49
CA ILE A 50 6.73 -4.82 12.10
C ILE A 50 6.02 -5.72 13.11
N SER A 51 6.07 -5.34 14.40
CA SER A 51 5.37 -6.04 15.48
C SER A 51 3.95 -5.53 15.73
N ASN A 52 3.52 -4.47 15.02
CA ASN A 52 2.20 -3.89 15.19
C ASN A 52 1.22 -4.46 14.15
N PRO A 53 0.21 -5.25 14.57
CA PRO A 53 -0.73 -5.85 13.64
C PRO A 53 -1.55 -4.81 12.87
N LYS A 54 -1.63 -3.56 13.35
CA LYS A 54 -2.33 -2.47 12.65
C LYS A 54 -1.62 -2.06 11.35
N PHE A 55 -0.32 -2.34 11.22
CA PHE A 55 0.49 -2.04 10.04
C PHE A 55 0.79 -3.27 9.18
N ASN A 56 0.15 -4.41 9.46
CA ASN A 56 0.34 -5.62 8.66
C ASN A 56 -0.02 -5.42 7.18
N PHE A 57 -0.91 -4.47 6.86
CA PHE A 57 -1.24 -4.10 5.49
C PHE A 57 -0.04 -3.63 4.64
N LEU A 58 1.08 -3.21 5.28
CA LEU A 58 2.32 -2.90 4.58
C LEU A 58 3.03 -4.15 4.05
N ASN A 59 2.72 -5.32 4.60
CA ASN A 59 3.26 -6.57 4.11
C ASN A 59 2.43 -7.07 2.92
N PRO A 60 3.08 -7.51 1.83
CA PRO A 60 2.38 -8.04 0.66
C PRO A 60 1.63 -9.36 0.92
N ALA A 61 1.91 -10.01 2.04
CA ALA A 61 1.20 -11.20 2.49
C ALA A 61 -0.17 -10.88 3.12
N ASP A 62 -0.44 -9.62 3.47
CA ASP A 62 -1.68 -9.21 4.11
C ASP A 62 -2.80 -8.94 3.09
N PRO A 63 -4.03 -9.40 3.33
CA PRO A 63 -5.16 -9.17 2.43
C PRO A 63 -5.50 -7.69 2.19
N TYR A 64 -5.18 -6.79 3.14
CA TYR A 64 -5.44 -5.36 3.00
C TYR A 64 -4.34 -4.63 2.22
N HIS A 65 -3.24 -5.31 1.86
CA HIS A 65 -2.17 -4.71 1.07
C HIS A 65 -2.67 -4.14 -0.27
N ALA A 66 -3.62 -4.84 -0.91
CA ALA A 66 -4.23 -4.36 -2.15
C ALA A 66 -4.98 -3.03 -1.97
N TYR A 67 -5.69 -2.85 -0.84
CA TYR A 67 -6.36 -1.60 -0.51
C TYR A 67 -5.34 -0.47 -0.27
N TYR A 68 -4.27 -0.75 0.47
CA TYR A 68 -3.18 0.20 0.71
C TYR A 68 -2.53 0.67 -0.58
N GLN A 69 -2.11 -0.24 -1.45
CA GLN A 69 -1.49 0.11 -2.73
C GLN A 69 -2.43 0.91 -3.63
N HIS A 70 -3.73 0.57 -3.65
CA HIS A 70 -4.72 1.34 -4.38
C HIS A 70 -4.76 2.79 -3.87
N LYS A 71 -4.77 2.98 -2.54
CA LYS A 71 -4.73 4.31 -1.93
C LYS A 71 -3.44 5.07 -2.20
N VAL A 72 -2.28 4.42 -2.13
CA VAL A 72 -1.00 5.08 -2.46
C VAL A 72 -1.04 5.61 -3.90
N ARG A 73 -1.56 4.82 -4.85
CA ARG A 73 -1.72 5.26 -6.25
C ARG A 73 -2.75 6.37 -6.44
N GLU A 74 -3.79 6.42 -5.61
CA GLU A 74 -4.75 7.54 -5.65
C GLU A 74 -4.15 8.86 -5.13
N PHE A 75 -3.15 8.80 -4.25
CA PHE A 75 -2.51 9.98 -3.68
C PHE A 75 -1.25 10.45 -4.44
N CYS A 76 -0.67 9.61 -5.31
CA CYS A 76 0.44 9.98 -6.21
C CYS A 76 -0.07 10.71 -7.45
#